data_AF-Q605P6-F1
#
_entry.id   AF-Q605P6-F1
#
_cell.length_a   1.000
_cell.length_b   1.000
_cell.length_c   1.000
_cell.angle_alpha   90.00
_cell.angle_beta   90.00
_cell.angle_gamma   90.00
#
_symmetry.space_group_name_H-M   'P 1'
#
loop_
_entity.id
_entity.type
_entity.pdbx_description
1 polymer ?
#
loop_
_entity_poly.entity_id
_entity_poly.type
_entity_poly.pdbx_seq_one_letter_code
_entity_poly.pdbx_strand_id
1 'polypeptide(L)'
;MPPPSPSHPLGPSIAVCLCSLLWMAPVSAEKPKGDDGVVQTLRKAQGMLRQLSQDKIELEARNALLEKQLAEQSATIKALEGKAAKLEPLEGELKKISTARQALEQQLGGQNSRLHALAEQQKKVLAELQRYRKDNQLLVEAVKERTRWIEDCTVKNRSLVRANEEILEKLGDSSLLDKLVESEPFTGIAAVEKENAVQDFHYKIEDLQVTPWKEEPPTGMTGGGSVESPAQEEDDEEGE
;
A
#
# COMPACT_ATOMS: atom_id res chain seq x y z
N MET A 1 -22.58 2.74 -39.45
CA MET A 1 -23.34 3.24 -40.61
C MET A 1 -22.42 4.13 -41.44
N PRO A 2 -22.00 3.71 -42.64
CA PRO A 2 -21.48 4.58 -43.70
C PRO A 2 -22.61 4.92 -44.72
N PRO A 3 -22.34 5.60 -45.85
CA PRO A 3 -22.29 7.06 -46.11
C PRO A 3 -23.48 7.49 -47.03
N PRO A 4 -23.55 8.70 -47.64
CA PRO A 4 -22.82 8.96 -48.89
C PRO A 4 -22.42 10.44 -49.19
N SER A 5 -21.38 10.57 -50.02
CA SER A 5 -21.06 11.71 -50.88
C SER A 5 -22.12 11.98 -51.96
N PRO A 6 -22.16 13.19 -52.56
CA PRO A 6 -22.03 13.32 -54.03
C PRO A 6 -21.14 14.51 -54.44
N SER A 7 -20.09 14.33 -55.24
CA SER A 7 -20.06 14.27 -56.73
C SER A 7 -20.21 15.63 -57.44
N HIS A 8 -19.14 16.04 -58.15
CA HIS A 8 -19.13 17.06 -59.20
C HIS A 8 -20.17 16.78 -60.30
N PRO A 9 -20.48 17.77 -61.15
CA PRO A 9 -19.92 17.65 -62.51
C PRO A 9 -19.45 18.98 -63.15
N LEU A 10 -18.42 18.80 -63.99
CA LEU A 10 -18.03 19.66 -65.09
C LEU A 10 -19.19 19.85 -66.08
N GLY A 11 -19.33 21.06 -66.62
CA GLY A 11 -20.19 21.38 -67.75
C GLY A 11 -19.51 22.40 -68.67
N PRO A 12 -19.09 22.01 -69.89
CA PRO A 12 -18.60 22.89 -70.96
C PRO A 12 -19.78 23.43 -71.80
N SER A 13 -19.53 24.32 -72.77
CA SER A 13 -20.44 24.88 -73.80
C SER A 13 -20.63 26.40 -73.66
N ILE A 14 -20.73 27.23 -74.70
CA ILE A 14 -20.81 27.06 -76.16
C ILE A 14 -20.51 28.43 -76.80
N ALA A 15 -19.81 28.38 -77.93
CA ALA A 15 -20.01 29.10 -79.19
C ALA A 15 -20.30 30.63 -79.22
N VAL A 16 -19.48 31.40 -79.93
CA VAL A 16 -19.68 31.85 -81.33
C VAL A 16 -20.88 32.80 -81.49
N CYS A 17 -20.59 34.07 -81.77
CA CYS A 17 -21.41 34.91 -82.63
C CYS A 17 -20.51 35.90 -83.39
N LEU A 18 -20.08 35.44 -84.58
CA LEU A 18 -19.78 36.29 -85.73
C LEU A 18 -21.05 37.05 -86.12
N CYS A 19 -20.92 38.34 -86.46
CA CYS A 19 -21.64 39.09 -87.51
C CYS A 19 -21.35 40.58 -87.30
N SER A 20 -20.36 41.12 -88.00
CA SER A 20 -20.53 41.80 -89.30
C SER A 20 -21.36 43.07 -89.20
N LEU A 21 -20.70 44.22 -89.39
CA LEU A 21 -21.25 45.33 -90.17
C LEU A 21 -20.06 46.14 -90.71
N LEU A 22 -19.77 45.86 -91.99
CA LEU A 22 -19.09 46.77 -92.90
C LEU A 22 -19.85 48.11 -92.89
N TRP A 23 -19.13 49.21 -92.72
CA TRP A 23 -19.47 50.41 -93.47
C TRP A 23 -18.22 50.99 -94.14
N MET A 24 -18.37 51.10 -95.45
CA MET A 24 -17.45 51.67 -96.42
C MET A 24 -17.45 53.20 -96.36
N ALA A 25 -16.29 53.73 -96.79
CA ALA A 25 -16.00 55.03 -97.38
C ALA A 25 -15.52 56.17 -96.45
N PRO A 26 -14.70 57.12 -96.95
CA PRO A 26 -13.70 57.04 -98.01
C PRO A 26 -12.30 57.46 -97.53
N VAL A 27 -11.27 56.95 -98.22
CA VAL A 27 -9.90 57.44 -98.16
C VAL A 27 -9.85 58.86 -98.73
N SER A 28 -9.56 59.84 -97.88
CA SER A 28 -9.04 61.15 -98.31
C SER A 28 -7.53 61.05 -98.38
N ALA A 29 -7.01 60.95 -99.61
CA ALA A 29 -5.61 61.15 -99.92
C ALA A 29 -5.32 62.66 -99.92
N GLU A 30 -4.86 63.18 -98.78
CA GLU A 30 -4.31 64.54 -98.69
C GLU A 30 -2.78 64.51 -98.75
N LYS A 31 -2.27 65.44 -99.55
CA LYS A 31 -0.93 65.54 -100.12
C LYS A 31 0.11 65.88 -99.02
N PRO A 32 1.31 65.29 -99.05
CA PRO A 32 2.25 65.35 -97.93
C PRO A 32 2.89 66.74 -97.83
N LYS A 33 2.76 67.36 -96.65
CA LYS A 33 3.56 68.52 -96.22
C LYS A 33 3.85 68.39 -94.72
N GLY A 34 5.10 68.05 -94.38
CA GLY A 34 5.66 68.15 -93.02
C GLY A 34 5.58 66.89 -92.16
N ASP A 35 6.40 65.89 -92.50
CA ASP A 35 6.52 64.55 -91.89
C ASP A 35 7.09 64.55 -90.44
N ASP A 36 7.58 65.69 -89.93
CA ASP A 36 8.32 65.71 -88.66
C ASP A 36 7.45 65.45 -87.42
N GLY A 37 6.19 65.89 -87.40
CA GLY A 37 5.28 65.69 -86.26
C GLY A 37 4.79 64.24 -86.12
N VAL A 38 4.50 63.59 -87.25
CA VAL A 38 4.06 62.17 -87.30
C VAL A 38 5.24 61.24 -87.02
N VAL A 39 6.44 61.56 -87.51
CA VAL A 39 7.66 60.82 -87.18
C VAL A 39 8.01 60.97 -85.69
N GLN A 40 7.80 62.13 -85.08
CA GLN A 40 8.08 62.34 -83.64
C GLN A 40 7.09 61.61 -82.73
N THR A 41 5.80 61.57 -83.07
CA THR A 41 4.79 60.78 -82.32
C THR A 41 5.00 59.28 -82.49
N LEU A 42 5.38 58.83 -83.70
CA LEU A 42 5.72 57.42 -83.95
C LEU A 42 6.96 56.98 -83.14
N ARG A 43 7.99 57.82 -83.03
CA ARG A 43 9.17 57.56 -82.18
C ARG A 43 8.80 57.47 -80.70
N LYS A 44 7.92 58.35 -80.20
CA LYS A 44 7.41 58.28 -78.81
C LYS A 44 6.59 57.00 -78.57
N ALA A 45 5.71 56.62 -79.50
CA ALA A 45 4.94 55.38 -79.42
C ALA A 45 5.83 54.14 -79.46
N GLN A 46 6.88 54.12 -80.30
CA GLN A 46 7.85 53.04 -80.36
C GLN A 46 8.70 52.95 -79.08
N GLY A 47 9.05 54.09 -78.47
CA GLY A 47 9.71 54.15 -77.16
C GLY A 47 8.83 53.60 -76.03
N MET A 48 7.56 53.98 -76.00
CA MET A 48 6.57 53.51 -75.04
C MET A 48 6.30 52.00 -75.20
N LEU A 49 6.22 51.49 -76.43
CA LEU A 49 6.04 50.05 -76.68
C LEU A 49 7.23 49.24 -76.16
N ARG A 50 8.46 49.76 -76.27
CA ARG A 50 9.65 49.12 -75.68
C ARG A 50 9.58 49.10 -74.15
N GLN A 51 9.20 50.22 -73.52
CA GLN A 51 9.01 50.27 -72.06
C GLN A 51 7.93 49.28 -71.60
N LEU A 52 6.76 49.27 -72.24
CA LEU A 52 5.70 48.31 -71.93
C LEU A 52 6.13 46.86 -72.16
N SER A 53 6.97 46.59 -73.16
CA SER A 53 7.53 45.24 -73.36
C SER A 53 8.51 44.83 -72.26
N GLN A 54 9.31 45.78 -71.74
CA GLN A 54 10.22 45.56 -70.62
C GLN A 54 9.43 45.33 -69.32
N ASP A 55 8.43 46.17 -69.06
CA ASP A 55 7.54 46.04 -67.90
C ASP A 55 6.76 44.73 -67.94
N LYS A 56 6.30 44.30 -69.12
CA LYS A 56 5.64 43.01 -69.29
C LYS A 56 6.56 41.84 -68.95
N ILE A 57 7.80 41.85 -69.43
CA ILE A 57 8.78 40.81 -69.11
C ILE A 57 9.11 40.82 -67.60
N GLU A 58 9.25 42.00 -67.00
CA GLU A 58 9.50 42.13 -65.57
C GLU A 58 8.31 41.63 -64.73
N LEU A 59 7.08 41.95 -65.12
CA LEU A 59 5.85 41.47 -64.47
C LEU A 59 5.68 39.96 -64.62
N GLU A 60 5.97 39.39 -65.80
CA GLU A 60 5.96 37.95 -66.02
C GLU A 60 7.02 37.25 -65.16
N ALA A 61 8.23 37.82 -65.04
CA ALA A 61 9.28 37.31 -64.18
C ALA A 61 8.91 37.37 -62.68
N ARG A 62 8.29 38.47 -62.24
CA ARG A 62 7.79 38.64 -60.87
C ARG A 62 6.64 37.68 -60.57
N ASN A 63 5.70 37.48 -61.49
CA ASN A 63 4.62 36.50 -61.34
C ASN A 63 5.18 35.08 -61.22
N ALA A 64 6.13 34.69 -62.08
CA ALA A 64 6.78 33.39 -61.99
C ALA A 64 7.54 33.20 -60.66
N LEU A 65 8.14 34.25 -60.12
CA LEU A 65 8.81 34.22 -58.82
C LEU A 65 7.81 34.10 -57.65
N LEU A 66 6.70 34.85 -57.71
CA LEU A 66 5.63 34.77 -56.72
C LEU A 66 4.95 33.41 -56.74
N GLU A 67 4.71 32.83 -57.92
CA GLU A 67 4.16 31.48 -58.07
C GLU A 67 5.10 30.42 -57.46
N LYS A 68 6.41 30.54 -57.66
CA LYS A 68 7.40 29.67 -57.00
C LYS A 68 7.38 29.82 -55.48
N GLN A 69 7.36 31.05 -54.97
CA GLN A 69 7.29 31.30 -53.53
C GLN A 69 6.00 30.76 -52.92
N LEU A 70 4.86 30.91 -53.62
CA LEU A 70 3.58 30.37 -53.18
C LEU A 70 3.63 28.83 -53.18
N ALA A 71 4.19 28.22 -54.22
CA ALA A 71 4.37 26.77 -54.27
C ALA A 71 5.26 26.27 -53.11
N GLU A 72 6.39 26.92 -52.85
CA GLU A 72 7.29 26.59 -51.74
C GLU A 72 6.62 26.78 -50.37
N GLN A 73 5.93 27.90 -50.14
CA GLN A 73 5.20 28.15 -48.89
C GLN A 73 4.05 27.16 -48.70
N SER A 74 3.33 26.81 -49.76
CA SER A 74 2.27 25.80 -49.68
C SER A 74 2.82 24.41 -49.34
N ALA A 75 4.02 24.08 -49.83
CA ALA A 75 4.70 22.83 -49.52
C ALA A 75 5.19 22.80 -48.07
N THR A 76 5.73 23.90 -47.54
CA THR A 76 6.14 23.99 -46.14
C THR A 76 4.96 23.95 -45.18
N ILE A 77 3.85 24.62 -45.50
CA ILE A 77 2.60 24.55 -44.73
C ILE A 77 2.12 23.10 -44.65
N LYS A 78 1.98 22.40 -45.78
CA LYS A 78 1.57 20.99 -45.80
C LYS A 78 2.50 20.08 -45.00
N ALA A 79 3.82 20.33 -45.06
CA ALA A 79 4.79 19.56 -44.28
C ALA A 79 4.69 19.83 -42.78
N LEU A 80 4.40 21.07 -42.36
CA LEU A 80 4.18 21.45 -40.97
C LEU A 80 2.85 20.91 -40.45
N GLU A 81 1.77 20.97 -41.23
CA GLU A 81 0.47 20.36 -40.92
C GLU A 81 0.61 18.85 -40.73
N GLY A 82 1.36 18.16 -41.60
CA GLY A 82 1.65 16.74 -41.46
C GLY A 82 2.47 16.37 -40.21
N LYS A 83 3.27 17.30 -39.69
CA LYS A 83 3.96 17.14 -38.38
C LYS A 83 3.02 17.46 -37.21
N ALA A 84 2.21 18.50 -37.32
CA ALA A 84 1.22 18.87 -36.31
C ALA A 84 0.17 17.76 -36.10
N ALA A 85 -0.29 17.12 -37.18
CA ALA A 85 -1.19 15.98 -37.13
C ALA A 85 -0.59 14.76 -36.39
N LYS A 86 0.74 14.66 -36.29
CA LYS A 86 1.42 13.60 -35.53
C LYS A 86 1.62 13.95 -34.06
N LEU A 87 1.50 15.22 -33.67
CA LEU A 87 1.64 15.65 -32.28
C LEU A 87 0.40 15.28 -31.45
N GLU A 88 -0.81 15.42 -32.01
CA GLU A 88 -2.05 15.09 -31.32
C GLU A 88 -2.11 13.64 -30.77
N PRO A 89 -1.80 12.58 -31.56
CA PRO A 89 -1.79 11.22 -31.02
C PRO A 89 -0.70 11.01 -29.97
N LEU A 90 0.46 11.65 -30.12
CA LEU A 90 1.56 11.57 -29.14
C LEU A 90 1.18 12.23 -27.81
N GLU A 91 0.48 13.36 -27.83
CA GLU A 91 -0.07 13.97 -26.63
C GLU A 91 -1.10 13.06 -25.95
N GLY A 92 -1.93 12.38 -26.74
CA GLY A 92 -2.87 11.37 -26.24
C GLY A 92 -2.17 10.19 -25.56
N GLU A 93 -1.10 9.68 -26.17
CA GLU A 93 -0.27 8.62 -25.59
C GLU A 93 0.44 9.08 -24.31
N LEU A 94 0.98 10.30 -24.29
CA LEU A 94 1.66 10.85 -23.13
C LEU A 94 0.70 11.01 -21.94
N LYS A 95 -0.54 11.45 -22.18
CA LYS A 95 -1.61 11.49 -21.15
C LYS A 95 -1.96 10.09 -20.65
N LYS A 96 -2.04 9.08 -21.52
CA LYS A 96 -2.28 7.68 -21.11
C LYS A 96 -1.14 7.13 -20.27
N ILE A 97 0.10 7.37 -20.66
CA ILE A 97 1.27 6.93 -19.89
C ILE A 97 1.32 7.66 -18.54
N SER A 98 1.05 8.96 -18.51
CA SER A 98 1.00 9.75 -17.27
C SER A 98 -0.06 9.23 -16.30
N THR A 99 -1.28 8.95 -16.77
CA THR A 99 -2.36 8.41 -15.94
C THR A 99 -2.06 6.99 -15.46
N ALA A 100 -1.51 6.13 -16.33
CA ALA A 100 -1.08 4.79 -15.95
C ALA A 100 0.03 4.83 -14.88
N ARG A 101 1.00 5.73 -15.04
CA ARG A 101 2.07 5.93 -14.05
C ARG A 101 1.50 6.36 -12.69
N GLN A 102 0.59 7.34 -12.68
CA GLN A 102 -0.02 7.81 -11.43
C GLN A 102 -0.82 6.70 -10.73
N ALA A 103 -1.56 5.88 -11.50
CA ALA A 103 -2.28 4.73 -10.96
C ALA A 103 -1.33 3.68 -10.36
N LEU A 104 -0.20 3.40 -11.03
CA LEU A 104 0.82 2.48 -10.53
C LEU A 104 1.51 3.02 -9.26
N GLU A 105 1.82 4.31 -9.20
CA GLU A 105 2.39 4.95 -8.01
C GLU A 105 1.42 4.87 -6.81
N GLN A 106 0.12 5.10 -7.03
CA GLN A 106 -0.90 4.92 -6.00
C GLN A 106 -1.02 3.46 -5.55
N GLN A 107 -0.98 2.52 -6.49
CA GLN A 107 -1.02 1.10 -6.17
C GLN A 107 0.22 0.66 -5.36
N LEU A 108 1.41 1.12 -5.74
CA LEU A 108 2.65 0.87 -4.99
C LEU A 108 2.57 1.46 -3.58
N GLY A 109 2.10 2.70 -3.43
CA GLY A 109 1.88 3.32 -2.13
C GLY A 109 0.91 2.53 -1.25
N GLY A 110 -0.20 2.08 -1.82
CA GLY A 110 -1.20 1.25 -1.14
C GLY A 110 -0.70 -0.15 -0.77
N GLN A 111 0.13 -0.77 -1.62
CA GLN A 111 0.77 -2.04 -1.28
C GLN A 111 1.82 -1.89 -0.19
N ASN A 112 2.64 -0.85 -0.24
CA ASN A 112 3.67 -0.60 0.76
C ASN A 112 3.05 -0.34 2.14
N SER A 113 1.97 0.45 2.22
CA SER A 113 1.27 0.67 3.49
C SER A 113 0.66 -0.61 4.07
N ARG A 114 0.09 -1.48 3.23
CA ARG A 114 -0.42 -2.80 3.63
C ARG A 114 0.69 -3.71 4.16
N LEU A 115 1.84 -3.73 3.47
CA LEU A 115 3.00 -4.52 3.92
C LEU A 115 3.52 -4.02 5.27
N HIS A 116 3.61 -2.70 5.48
CA HIS A 116 3.98 -2.14 6.78
C HIS A 116 2.97 -2.50 7.87
N ALA A 117 1.67 -2.37 7.61
CA ALA A 117 0.63 -2.73 8.57
C ALA A 117 0.70 -4.23 8.95
N LEU A 118 0.90 -5.10 7.96
CA LEU A 118 1.04 -6.55 8.19
C LEU A 118 2.31 -6.89 8.95
N ALA A 119 3.44 -6.23 8.67
CA ALA A 119 4.68 -6.41 9.42
C ALA A 119 4.52 -5.99 10.90
N GLU A 120 3.83 -4.88 11.16
CA GLU A 120 3.55 -4.43 12.53
C GLU A 120 2.60 -5.38 13.26
N GLN A 121 1.57 -5.91 12.59
CA GLN A 121 0.71 -6.95 13.16
C GLN A 121 1.50 -8.22 13.50
N GLN A 122 2.38 -8.68 12.61
CA GLN A 122 3.24 -9.83 12.88
C GLN A 122 4.14 -9.63 14.09
N LYS A 123 4.75 -8.44 14.23
CA LYS A 123 5.56 -8.11 15.42
C LYS A 123 4.74 -8.18 16.71
N LYS A 124 3.51 -7.66 16.70
CA LYS A 124 2.60 -7.71 17.86
C LYS A 124 2.27 -9.16 18.24
N VAL A 125 1.86 -9.97 17.27
CA VAL A 125 1.54 -11.39 17.49
C VAL A 125 2.77 -12.16 18.01
N LEU A 126 3.96 -11.90 17.47
CA LEU A 126 5.19 -12.52 17.97
C LEU A 126 5.50 -12.11 19.41
N ALA A 127 5.31 -10.85 19.77
CA ALA A 127 5.50 -10.36 21.13
C ALA A 127 4.50 -10.99 22.11
N GLU A 128 3.22 -11.10 21.73
CA GLU A 128 2.18 -11.77 22.51
C GLU A 128 2.49 -13.26 22.70
N LEU A 129 2.89 -13.94 21.63
CA LEU A 129 3.25 -15.36 21.69
C LEU A 129 4.48 -15.61 22.57
N GLN A 130 5.44 -14.69 22.61
CA GLN A 130 6.55 -14.76 23.56
C GLN A 130 6.09 -14.56 25.00
N ARG A 131 5.15 -13.65 25.27
CA ARG A 131 4.55 -13.46 26.60
C ARG A 131 3.85 -14.75 27.05
N TYR A 132 2.95 -15.29 26.23
CA TYR A 132 2.25 -16.53 26.55
C TYR A 132 3.18 -17.72 26.78
N ARG A 133 4.30 -17.81 26.05
CA ARG A 133 5.30 -18.86 26.30
C ARG A 133 5.95 -18.72 27.67
N LYS A 134 6.30 -17.51 28.09
CA LYS A 134 6.87 -17.23 29.42
C LYS A 134 5.85 -17.53 30.52
N ASP A 135 4.62 -17.07 30.35
CA ASP A 135 3.55 -17.31 31.32
C ASP A 135 3.24 -18.79 31.47
N ASN A 136 3.20 -19.53 30.35
CA ASN A 136 3.01 -20.97 30.38
C ASN A 136 4.18 -21.69 31.07
N GLN A 137 5.42 -21.26 30.83
CA GLN A 137 6.59 -21.81 31.53
C GLN A 137 6.48 -21.62 33.05
N LEU A 138 6.14 -20.40 33.50
CA LEU A 138 5.93 -20.10 34.91
C LEU A 138 4.81 -20.95 35.53
N LEU A 139 3.69 -21.10 34.83
CA LEU A 139 2.58 -21.94 35.28
C LEU A 139 2.98 -23.42 35.37
N VAL A 140 3.73 -23.92 34.39
CA VAL A 140 4.24 -25.31 34.41
C VAL A 140 5.21 -25.53 35.57
N GLU A 141 6.07 -24.55 35.87
CA GLU A 141 6.98 -24.59 37.02
C GLU A 141 6.21 -24.57 38.34
N ALA A 142 5.26 -23.66 38.51
CA ALA A 142 4.41 -23.59 39.69
C ALA A 142 3.60 -24.88 39.91
N VAL A 143 3.07 -25.47 38.84
CA VAL A 143 2.36 -26.77 38.92
C VAL A 143 3.34 -27.87 39.36
N LYS A 144 4.55 -27.94 38.79
CA LYS A 144 5.55 -28.94 39.19
C LYS A 144 5.95 -28.81 40.65
N GLU A 145 6.15 -27.58 41.15
CA GLU A 145 6.46 -27.33 42.56
C GLU A 145 5.34 -27.79 43.47
N ARG A 146 4.10 -27.42 43.14
CA ARG A 146 2.92 -27.86 43.89
C ARG A 146 2.75 -29.38 43.87
N THR A 147 2.98 -30.03 42.72
CA THR A 147 2.91 -31.49 42.62
C THR A 147 3.96 -32.15 43.51
N ARG A 148 5.21 -31.67 43.50
CA ARG A 148 6.27 -32.17 44.40
C ARG A 148 5.89 -31.98 45.87
N TRP A 149 5.38 -30.80 46.23
CA TRP A 149 4.93 -30.55 47.61
C TRP A 149 3.81 -31.51 48.03
N ILE A 150 2.83 -31.78 47.16
CA ILE A 150 1.76 -32.76 47.44
C ILE A 150 2.34 -34.17 47.61
N GLU A 151 3.28 -34.57 46.76
CA GLU A 151 3.96 -35.87 46.86
C GLU A 151 4.69 -36.02 48.20
N ASP A 152 5.46 -35.00 48.60
CA ASP A 152 6.18 -34.96 49.87
C ASP A 152 5.22 -35.04 51.07
N CYS A 153 4.13 -34.25 51.05
CA CYS A 153 3.06 -34.33 52.04
C CYS A 153 2.47 -35.74 52.14
N THR A 154 2.23 -36.37 50.99
CA THR A 154 1.64 -37.72 50.94
C THR A 154 2.62 -38.76 51.49
N VAL A 155 3.92 -38.64 51.20
CA VAL A 155 4.96 -39.50 51.78
C VAL A 155 5.04 -39.31 53.29
N LYS A 156 5.11 -38.07 53.78
CA LYS A 156 5.17 -37.77 55.22
C LYS A 156 3.94 -38.27 55.97
N ASN A 157 2.74 -38.04 55.43
CA ASN A 157 1.50 -38.53 56.03
C ASN A 157 1.47 -40.07 56.12
N ARG A 158 1.91 -40.78 55.08
CA ARG A 158 2.02 -42.25 55.13
C ARG A 158 3.04 -42.73 56.17
N SER A 159 4.18 -42.05 56.26
CA SER A 159 5.19 -42.37 57.27
C SER A 159 4.69 -42.10 58.69
N LEU A 160 3.85 -41.08 58.89
CA LEU A 160 3.24 -40.76 60.18
C LEU A 160 2.24 -41.84 60.60
N VAL A 161 1.40 -42.31 59.66
CA VAL A 161 0.50 -43.44 59.92
C VAL A 161 1.30 -44.69 60.32
N ARG A 162 2.37 -45.03 59.60
CA ARG A 162 3.25 -46.17 59.96
C ARG A 162 3.91 -46.00 61.31
N ALA A 163 4.43 -44.81 61.62
CA ALA A 163 5.03 -44.54 62.92
C ALA A 163 4.00 -44.71 64.06
N ASN A 164 2.76 -44.27 63.85
CA ASN A 164 1.67 -44.50 64.81
C ASN A 164 1.32 -45.98 64.95
N GLU A 165 1.29 -46.74 63.85
CA GLU A 165 1.09 -48.20 63.89
C GLU A 165 2.21 -48.90 64.68
N GLU A 166 3.49 -48.54 64.44
CA GLU A 166 4.65 -49.04 65.20
C GLU A 166 4.53 -48.74 66.71
N ILE A 167 4.04 -47.56 67.09
CA ILE A 167 3.81 -47.19 68.49
C ILE A 167 2.72 -48.07 69.11
N LEU A 168 1.59 -48.25 68.41
CA LEU A 168 0.47 -49.06 68.87
C LEU A 168 0.84 -50.55 69.00
N GLU A 169 1.64 -51.09 68.07
CA GLU A 169 2.16 -52.46 68.12
C GLU A 169 3.07 -52.65 69.35
N LYS A 170 4.04 -51.75 69.56
CA LYS A 170 4.91 -51.79 70.75
C LYS A 170 4.13 -51.67 72.06
N LEU A 171 3.11 -50.81 72.14
CA LEU A 171 2.24 -50.70 73.31
C LEU A 171 1.39 -51.96 73.54
N GLY A 172 0.91 -52.59 72.46
CA GLY A 172 0.16 -53.84 72.51
C GLY A 172 0.99 -54.99 73.06
N ASP A 173 2.22 -55.16 72.56
CA ASP A 173 3.18 -56.18 73.02
C ASP A 173 3.72 -55.89 74.43
N SER A 174 3.82 -54.61 74.82
CA SER A 174 4.25 -54.21 76.16
C SER A 174 3.29 -54.68 77.24
N SER A 175 2.02 -54.96 76.96
CA SER A 175 1.06 -55.38 78.01
C SER A 175 1.45 -56.69 78.74
N LEU A 176 2.24 -57.56 78.10
CA LEU A 176 2.73 -58.81 78.68
C LEU A 176 4.12 -58.66 79.34
N LEU A 177 5.00 -57.81 78.80
CA LEU A 177 6.33 -57.52 79.37
C LEU A 177 6.30 -56.45 80.47
N ASP A 178 5.41 -55.46 80.39
CA ASP A 178 5.23 -54.40 81.39
C ASP A 178 4.83 -54.95 82.75
N LYS A 179 4.00 -56.01 82.77
CA LYS A 179 3.67 -56.71 84.03
C LYS A 179 4.88 -57.41 84.66
N LEU A 180 5.88 -57.77 83.86
CA LEU A 180 7.12 -58.38 84.35
C LEU A 180 8.14 -57.29 84.75
N VAL A 181 8.18 -56.17 84.03
CA VAL A 181 9.09 -55.04 84.23
C VAL A 181 8.67 -54.11 85.38
N GLU A 182 7.37 -53.90 85.62
CA GLU A 182 6.86 -53.18 86.82
C GLU A 182 7.29 -53.85 88.14
N SER A 183 7.70 -55.12 88.09
CA SER A 183 8.16 -55.88 89.25
C SER A 183 9.65 -55.69 89.59
N GLU A 184 10.44 -54.93 88.81
CA GLU A 184 11.86 -54.67 89.09
C GLU A 184 12.13 -53.24 89.61
N PRO A 185 12.10 -53.01 90.93
CA PRO A 185 12.31 -51.69 91.53
C PRO A 185 13.78 -51.24 91.65
N PHE A 186 14.77 -52.01 91.18
CA PHE A 186 16.17 -51.80 91.62
C PHE A 186 17.19 -51.35 90.55
N THR A 187 16.93 -51.54 89.25
CA THR A 187 17.94 -51.25 88.21
C THR A 187 17.60 -50.05 87.32
N GLY A 188 16.32 -49.67 87.19
CA GLY A 188 15.88 -48.51 86.40
C GLY A 188 16.12 -48.59 84.88
N ILE A 189 16.70 -49.70 84.38
CA ILE A 189 17.09 -49.87 82.98
C ILE A 189 15.87 -49.77 82.06
N ALA A 190 14.76 -50.41 82.43
CA ALA A 190 13.54 -50.38 81.63
C ALA A 190 12.87 -48.98 81.59
N ALA A 191 13.08 -48.14 82.61
CA ALA A 191 12.59 -46.76 82.58
C ALA A 191 13.35 -45.94 81.52
N VAL A 192 14.67 -46.13 81.42
CA VAL A 192 15.51 -45.48 80.39
C VAL A 192 15.14 -45.98 78.99
N GLU A 193 14.88 -47.27 78.81
CA GLU A 193 14.43 -47.82 77.52
C GLU A 193 13.09 -47.23 77.06
N LYS A 194 12.13 -47.04 77.98
CA LYS A 194 10.86 -46.36 77.69
C LYS A 194 11.08 -44.89 77.31
N GLU A 195 11.93 -44.18 78.05
CA GLU A 195 12.21 -42.77 77.77
C GLU A 195 12.94 -42.59 76.42
N ASN A 196 13.90 -43.45 76.10
CA ASN A 196 14.55 -43.48 74.78
C ASN A 196 13.55 -43.78 73.66
N ALA A 197 12.66 -44.76 73.86
CA ALA A 197 11.64 -45.08 72.86
C ALA A 197 10.66 -43.89 72.62
N VAL A 198 10.24 -43.21 73.69
CA VAL A 198 9.40 -42.01 73.58
C VAL A 198 10.14 -40.89 72.84
N GLN A 199 11.42 -40.66 73.16
CA GLN A 199 12.24 -39.65 72.47
C GLN A 199 12.44 -39.99 70.99
N ASP A 200 12.74 -41.26 70.65
CA ASP A 200 12.89 -41.72 69.27
C ASP A 200 11.63 -41.48 68.43
N PHE A 201 10.45 -41.77 69.00
CA PHE A 201 9.18 -41.52 68.32
C PHE A 201 8.83 -40.03 68.26
N HIS A 202 9.20 -39.26 69.28
CA HIS A 202 9.04 -37.81 69.25
C HIS A 202 9.83 -37.20 68.09
N TYR A 203 11.10 -37.57 67.93
CA TYR A 203 11.93 -37.13 66.81
C TYR A 203 11.39 -37.60 65.45
N LYS A 204 10.93 -38.86 65.34
CA LYS A 204 10.27 -39.35 64.12
C LYS A 204 9.04 -38.51 63.75
N ILE A 205 8.21 -38.12 64.71
CA ILE A 205 7.00 -37.33 64.47
C ILE A 205 7.37 -35.88 64.10
N GLU A 206 8.36 -35.29 64.75
CA GLU A 206 8.86 -33.95 64.42
C GLU A 206 9.43 -33.87 62.99
N ASP A 207 10.23 -34.85 62.57
CA ASP A 207 10.78 -34.91 61.21
C ASP A 207 9.69 -35.05 60.12
N LEU A 208 8.56 -35.64 60.48
CA LEU A 208 7.42 -35.84 59.61
C LEU A 208 6.49 -34.62 59.53
N GLN A 209 6.74 -33.57 60.30
CA GLN A 209 5.97 -32.34 60.18
C GLN A 209 6.14 -31.73 58.78
N VAL A 210 5.02 -31.30 58.23
CA VAL A 210 4.94 -30.68 56.91
C VAL A 210 4.94 -29.17 57.09
N THR A 211 5.83 -28.47 56.39
CA THR A 211 5.78 -27.01 56.32
C THR A 211 4.55 -26.56 55.51
N PRO A 212 3.72 -25.66 56.06
CA PRO A 212 2.53 -25.19 55.36
C PRO A 212 2.91 -24.49 54.06
N TRP A 213 2.20 -24.83 52.98
CA TRP A 213 2.35 -24.17 51.69
C TRP A 213 2.05 -22.67 51.84
N LYS A 214 2.98 -21.82 51.43
CA LYS A 214 2.76 -20.38 51.30
C LYS A 214 2.55 -20.07 49.83
N GLU A 215 1.36 -19.61 49.47
CA GLU A 215 1.15 -18.94 48.19
C GLU A 215 1.86 -17.59 48.25
N GLU A 216 3.03 -17.48 47.62
CA GLU A 216 3.59 -16.17 47.35
C GLU A 216 2.75 -15.49 46.27
N PRO A 217 2.34 -14.22 46.49
CA PRO A 217 1.57 -13.49 45.49
C PRO A 217 2.39 -13.38 44.20
N PRO A 218 1.77 -13.46 43.02
CA PRO A 218 2.49 -13.46 41.75
C PRO A 218 3.32 -12.18 41.61
N THR A 219 4.62 -12.31 41.83
CA THR A 219 5.63 -11.26 41.65
C THR A 219 5.90 -11.09 40.14
N GLY A 220 4.89 -10.57 39.45
CA GLY A 220 4.95 -10.34 38.00
C GLY A 220 3.90 -9.39 37.43
N MET A 221 2.87 -9.00 38.20
CA MET A 221 1.81 -8.07 37.76
C MET A 221 1.96 -6.65 38.34
N THR A 222 3.18 -6.17 38.58
CA THR A 222 3.43 -4.72 38.79
C THR A 222 3.62 -4.05 37.44
N GLY A 223 2.52 -3.95 36.68
CA GLY A 223 2.56 -3.32 35.36
C GLY A 223 1.20 -3.22 34.68
N GLY A 224 0.30 -2.42 35.23
CA GLY A 224 -0.70 -1.72 34.42
C GLY A 224 -2.15 -1.83 34.88
N GLY A 225 -2.72 -0.67 35.21
CA GLY A 225 -4.13 -0.37 34.97
C GLY A 225 -5.05 -0.64 36.14
N SER A 226 -5.30 0.40 36.93
CA SER A 226 -6.57 0.59 37.62
C SER A 226 -7.70 0.33 36.63
N VAL A 227 -8.40 -0.80 36.76
CA VAL A 227 -9.69 -0.99 36.12
C VAL A 227 -10.66 -0.17 36.96
N GLU A 228 -10.79 1.09 36.59
CA GLU A 228 -11.91 1.94 36.97
C GLU A 228 -13.15 1.29 36.33
N SER A 229 -13.96 0.68 37.18
CA SER A 229 -15.25 0.09 36.81
C SER A 229 -16.14 1.23 36.29
N PRO A 230 -16.71 1.16 35.08
CA PRO A 230 -17.69 2.15 34.68
C PRO A 230 -18.90 2.03 35.60
N ALA A 231 -19.19 3.12 36.31
CA ALA A 231 -20.45 3.29 37.01
C ALA A 231 -21.58 3.15 35.99
N GLN A 232 -22.54 2.29 36.33
CA GLN A 232 -23.83 2.23 35.65
C GLN A 232 -24.52 3.57 35.96
N GLU A 233 -24.58 4.46 34.97
CA GLU A 233 -25.57 5.55 34.97
C GLU A 233 -26.91 4.89 34.67
N GLU A 234 -27.77 4.89 35.69
CA GLU A 234 -29.19 4.59 35.58
C GLU A 234 -29.82 5.76 34.80
N ASP A 235 -30.33 5.45 33.60
CA ASP A 235 -31.20 6.35 32.84
C ASP A 235 -32.54 6.47 33.61
N ASP A 236 -32.72 7.58 34.32
CA ASP A 236 -34.02 8.03 34.79
C ASP A 236 -34.84 8.52 33.58
N GLU A 237 -35.72 7.63 33.13
CA GLU A 237 -36.77 7.86 32.14
C GLU A 237 -37.91 8.69 32.79
N GLU A 238 -37.75 10.00 32.92
CA GLU A 238 -38.87 10.92 33.19
C GLU A 238 -39.53 11.32 31.86
N GLY A 239 -40.63 10.62 31.54
CA GLY A 239 -41.60 11.04 30.55
C GLY A 239 -42.84 11.63 31.23
N GLU A 240 -42.98 12.96 31.17
CA GLU A 240 -44.25 13.69 31.12
C GLU A 240 -44.19 14.81 30.07
#